data_AF-A0A4Q7L561-F1
#
_entry.id   AF-A0A4Q7L561-F1
#
_cell.length_a   1.000
_cell.length_b   1.000
_cell.length_c   1.000
_cell.angle_alpha   90.00
_cell.angle_beta   90.00
_cell.angle_gamma   90.00
#
_symmetry.space_group_name_H-M   'P 1'
#
loop_
_entity.id
_entity.type
_entity.pdbx_description
1 polymer ?
#
loop_
_entity_poly.entity_id
_entity_poly.type
_entity_poly.pdbx_seq_one_letter_code
_entity_poly.pdbx_strand_id
1 'polypeptide(L)'
;MANGRVLWIDRDFDREQDDTGRGRFAAHVEARLDDLHTTLGDISPVPFASAVWRLATPPDLDPGFVRWHRRVLSASCAPSTWDGTLIATVRLASPQPTGLAVSKTWWRDRGWRGWPELFGQFVEPTDRDLAASPHIRTSVLIEAPLPLDGLAVPENPYDSVADKAELSVAALVRSLNDLLVPVVDAMESAVERP
;
A
#
# COMPACT_ATOMS: atom_id res chain seq x y z
N MET A 1 -13.67 -12.66 9.05
CA MET A 1 -14.23 -11.36 8.64
C MET A 1 -13.14 -10.32 8.82
N ALA A 2 -12.55 -9.83 7.72
CA ALA A 2 -11.54 -8.78 7.80
C ALA A 2 -12.21 -7.50 8.31
N ASN A 3 -11.57 -6.83 9.26
CA ASN A 3 -12.13 -5.78 10.09
C ASN A 3 -12.30 -4.47 9.30
N GLY A 4 -13.19 -4.42 8.31
CA GLY A 4 -13.65 -3.21 7.59
C GLY A 4 -12.55 -2.25 7.08
N ARG A 5 -11.31 -2.71 6.94
CA ARG A 5 -10.13 -1.90 6.63
C ARG A 5 -9.22 -2.64 5.68
N VAL A 6 -8.76 -1.93 4.65
CA VAL A 6 -7.79 -2.40 3.67
C VAL A 6 -6.37 -2.05 4.09
N LEU A 7 -6.15 -0.94 4.78
CA LEU A 7 -4.86 -0.51 5.32
C LEU A 7 -4.99 -0.15 6.80
N TRP A 8 -3.93 -0.39 7.57
CA TRP A 8 -3.86 0.00 8.98
C TRP A 8 -2.42 0.34 9.39
N ILE A 9 -2.29 1.16 10.43
CA ILE A 9 -1.00 1.46 11.07
C ILE A 9 -0.82 0.49 12.23
N ASP A 10 0.31 -0.20 12.27
CA ASP A 10 0.64 -1.17 13.31
C ASP A 10 1.50 -0.52 14.40
N ARG A 11 0.88 0.37 15.20
CA ARG A 11 1.58 1.15 16.24
C ARG A 11 2.14 0.28 17.35
N ASP A 12 1.50 -0.84 17.64
CA ASP A 12 1.93 -1.74 18.71
C ASP A 12 3.23 -2.43 18.30
N PHE A 13 3.26 -3.01 17.08
CA PHE A 13 4.50 -3.56 16.53
C PHE A 13 5.61 -2.51 16.36
N ASP A 14 5.25 -1.31 15.91
CA ASP A 14 6.22 -0.23 15.69
C ASP A 14 6.94 0.20 16.98
N ARG A 15 6.21 0.25 18.10
CA ARG A 15 6.75 0.61 19.42
C ARG A 15 7.45 -0.53 20.13
N GLU A 16 6.94 -1.75 20.04
CA GLU A 16 7.55 -2.92 20.69
C GLU A 16 8.95 -3.25 20.16
N GLN A 17 9.23 -2.84 18.92
CA GLN A 17 10.49 -3.09 18.24
C GLN A 17 11.49 -1.92 18.34
N ASP A 18 11.18 -0.89 19.14
CA ASP A 18 12.06 0.25 19.40
C ASP A 18 12.35 0.40 20.90
N ASP A 19 13.62 0.28 21.28
CA ASP A 19 14.09 0.40 22.66
C ASP A 19 13.91 1.83 23.23
N THR A 20 13.70 2.84 22.38
CA THR A 20 13.51 4.24 22.82
C THR A 20 12.05 4.59 23.13
N GLY A 21 11.10 3.71 22.79
CA GLY A 21 9.67 3.91 22.97
C GLY A 21 9.04 4.97 22.04
N ARG A 22 9.81 5.50 21.08
CA ARG A 22 9.32 6.47 20.07
C ARG A 22 8.71 5.78 18.85
N GLY A 23 9.13 4.55 18.58
CA GLY A 23 8.67 3.74 17.46
C GLY A 23 9.67 3.73 16.30
N ARG A 24 9.77 2.60 15.60
CA ARG A 24 10.70 2.41 14.48
C ARG A 24 10.48 3.45 13.38
N PHE A 25 9.23 3.79 13.08
CA PHE A 25 8.91 4.77 12.04
C PHE A 25 9.43 6.17 12.37
N ALA A 26 9.24 6.64 13.62
CA ALA A 26 9.72 7.95 14.04
C ALA A 26 11.25 8.05 13.92
N ALA A 27 11.98 7.04 14.44
CA ALA A 27 13.44 6.97 14.31
C ALA A 27 13.89 6.91 12.83
N HIS A 28 13.13 6.20 11.99
CA HIS A 28 13.41 6.09 10.56
C HIS A 28 13.22 7.40 9.80
N VAL A 29 12.20 8.20 10.17
CA VAL A 29 11.97 9.54 9.63
C VAL A 29 13.07 10.50 10.09
N GLU A 30 13.44 10.46 11.37
CA GLU A 30 14.53 11.29 11.92
C GLU A 30 15.87 11.00 11.23
N ALA A 31 16.17 9.73 10.98
CA ALA A 31 17.39 9.32 10.27
C ALA A 31 17.43 9.77 8.80
N ARG A 32 16.30 10.18 8.21
CA ARG A 32 16.15 10.62 6.82
C ARG A 32 15.73 12.08 6.70
N LEU A 33 15.96 12.89 7.73
CA LEU A 33 15.65 14.33 7.68
C LEU A 33 16.32 15.04 6.51
N ASP A 34 17.55 14.66 6.18
CA ASP A 34 18.27 15.20 5.02
C ASP A 34 17.57 14.88 3.70
N ASP A 35 16.90 13.73 3.57
CA ASP A 35 16.13 13.40 2.37
C ASP A 35 14.81 14.20 2.28
N LEU A 36 14.29 14.63 3.43
CA LEU A 36 13.04 15.37 3.56
C LEU A 36 13.23 16.88 3.46
N HIS A 37 14.46 17.40 3.55
CA HIS A 37 14.73 18.84 3.68
C HIS A 37 14.05 19.71 2.61
N THR A 38 13.98 19.23 1.36
CA THR A 38 13.35 19.95 0.24
C THR A 38 11.83 20.01 0.32
N THR A 39 11.22 19.18 1.17
CA THR A 39 9.78 19.08 1.33
C THR A 39 9.26 19.85 2.56
N LEU A 40 10.15 20.33 3.42
CA LEU A 40 9.80 21.08 4.62
C LEU A 40 9.47 22.53 4.25
N GLY A 41 8.44 23.09 4.88
CA GLY A 41 7.98 24.45 4.61
C GLY A 41 7.38 24.67 3.22
N ASP A 42 7.14 23.61 2.44
CA ASP A 42 6.41 23.70 1.18
C ASP A 42 4.97 24.15 1.44
N ILE A 43 4.44 24.98 0.55
CA ILE A 43 3.04 25.45 0.58
C ILE A 43 2.09 24.27 0.36
N SER A 44 2.51 23.31 -0.46
CA SER A 44 1.76 22.09 -0.73
C SER A 44 2.19 20.97 0.22
N PRO A 45 1.24 20.25 0.85
CA PRO A 45 1.56 19.08 1.67
C PRO A 45 1.96 17.85 0.86
N VAL A 46 1.79 17.88 -0.46
CA VAL A 46 1.91 16.71 -1.33
C VAL A 46 3.33 16.13 -1.36
N PRO A 47 4.41 16.93 -1.52
CA PRO A 47 5.77 16.37 -1.57
C PRO A 47 6.15 15.67 -0.27
N PHE A 48 5.86 16.31 0.88
CA PHE A 48 6.12 15.73 2.19
C PHE A 48 5.29 14.46 2.41
N ALA A 49 3.98 14.50 2.17
CA ALA A 49 3.09 13.35 2.31
C ALA A 49 3.54 12.15 1.46
N SER A 50 3.95 12.40 0.21
CA SER A 50 4.45 11.36 -0.70
C SER A 50 5.77 10.75 -0.22
N ALA A 51 6.68 11.58 0.30
CA ALA A 51 7.95 11.13 0.85
C ALA A 51 7.74 10.27 2.10
N VAL A 52 6.93 10.73 3.06
CA VAL A 52 6.69 9.96 4.30
C VAL A 52 5.86 8.70 4.05
N TRP A 53 4.97 8.68 3.05
CA TRP A 53 4.31 7.44 2.63
C TRP A 53 5.33 6.39 2.20
N ARG A 54 6.29 6.77 1.35
CA ARG A 54 7.37 5.88 0.91
C ARG A 54 8.14 5.34 2.11
N LEU A 55 8.52 6.20 3.06
CA LEU A 55 9.22 5.79 4.29
C LEU A 55 8.39 4.88 5.21
N ALA A 56 7.07 4.98 5.17
CA ALA A 56 6.18 4.19 6.02
C ALA A 56 5.87 2.80 5.45
N THR A 57 6.23 2.53 4.20
CA THR A 57 5.88 1.30 3.46
C THR A 57 7.13 0.53 3.01
N PRO A 58 7.01 -0.79 2.74
CA PRO A 58 8.09 -1.51 2.09
C PRO A 58 8.42 -0.91 0.71
N PRO A 59 9.69 -0.94 0.26
CA PRO A 59 10.83 -1.61 0.91
C PRO A 59 11.60 -0.74 1.92
N ASP A 60 11.29 0.55 2.05
CA ASP A 60 12.07 1.46 2.91
C ASP A 60 12.02 1.06 4.38
N LEU A 61 10.82 0.70 4.85
CA LEU A 61 10.62 0.11 6.16
C LEU A 61 9.99 -1.26 6.00
N ASP A 62 10.73 -2.30 6.41
CA ASP A 62 10.26 -3.68 6.44
C ASP A 62 10.55 -4.30 7.80
N PRO A 63 9.58 -4.92 8.48
CA PRO A 63 8.15 -4.83 8.21
C PRO A 63 7.65 -3.37 8.31
N GLY A 64 6.85 -2.90 7.34
CA GLY A 64 6.41 -1.50 7.24
C GLY A 64 5.50 -1.02 8.36
N PHE A 65 5.50 0.30 8.58
CA PHE A 65 4.64 0.98 9.57
C PHE A 65 3.17 0.91 9.15
N VAL A 66 2.92 1.06 7.85
CA VAL A 66 1.63 0.76 7.24
C VAL A 66 1.58 -0.70 6.81
N ARG A 67 0.51 -1.37 7.21
CA ARG A 67 0.13 -2.72 6.80
C ARG A 67 -1.08 -2.67 5.92
N TRP A 68 -1.26 -3.71 5.13
CA TRP A 68 -2.41 -3.79 4.25
C TRP A 68 -2.95 -5.21 4.10
N HIS A 69 -4.19 -5.24 3.66
CA HIS A 69 -4.96 -6.43 3.38
C HIS A 69 -4.24 -7.27 2.33
N ARG A 70 -4.38 -8.60 2.44
CA ARG A 70 -3.67 -9.57 1.60
C ARG A 70 -3.78 -9.36 0.09
N ARG A 71 -4.87 -8.73 -0.36
CA ARG A 71 -5.10 -8.42 -1.78
C ARG A 71 -4.25 -7.26 -2.27
N VAL A 72 -3.79 -6.38 -1.40
CA VAL A 72 -2.97 -5.23 -1.80
C VAL A 72 -1.57 -5.73 -2.12
N LEU A 73 -1.21 -5.66 -3.40
CA LEU A 73 0.11 -6.05 -3.91
C LEU A 73 1.09 -4.89 -3.80
N SER A 74 0.61 -3.66 -3.99
CA SER A 74 1.38 -2.43 -3.83
C SER A 74 0.45 -1.23 -3.62
N ALA A 75 0.93 -0.22 -2.89
CA ALA A 75 0.24 1.05 -2.74
C ALA A 75 1.27 2.19 -2.69
N SER A 76 1.18 3.16 -3.61
CA SER A 76 2.03 4.34 -3.64
C SER A 76 1.20 5.62 -3.69
N CYS A 77 1.73 6.68 -3.11
CA CYS A 77 1.17 8.03 -3.16
C CYS A 77 2.23 8.97 -3.73
N ALA A 78 1.92 9.68 -4.81
CA ALA A 78 2.88 10.55 -5.51
C ALA A 78 2.20 11.79 -6.09
N PRO A 79 2.93 12.92 -6.24
CA PRO A 79 2.39 14.07 -6.95
C PRO A 79 2.18 13.75 -8.43
N SER A 80 1.05 14.20 -8.97
CA SER A 80 0.78 14.28 -10.39
C SER A 80 1.78 15.22 -11.05
N THR A 81 2.38 14.79 -12.16
CA THR A 81 3.33 15.61 -12.93
C THR A 81 2.65 16.74 -13.71
N TRP A 82 1.32 16.76 -13.75
CA TRP A 82 0.54 17.74 -14.50
C TRP A 82 0.19 18.96 -13.66
N ASP A 83 -0.33 18.74 -12.45
CA ASP A 83 -0.93 19.77 -11.58
C ASP A 83 -0.48 19.67 -10.12
N GLY A 84 0.36 18.70 -9.76
CA GLY A 84 0.82 18.50 -8.39
C GLY A 84 -0.21 17.85 -7.47
N THR A 85 -1.38 17.44 -7.97
CA THR A 85 -2.39 16.72 -7.16
C THR A 85 -1.82 15.41 -6.62
N LEU A 86 -2.13 15.04 -5.38
CA LEU A 86 -1.71 13.75 -4.84
C LEU A 86 -2.49 12.60 -5.48
N ILE A 87 -1.79 11.68 -6.14
CA ILE A 87 -2.38 10.49 -6.76
C ILE A 87 -1.99 9.25 -5.96
N ALA A 88 -2.99 8.45 -5.60
CA ALA A 88 -2.81 7.09 -5.14
C ALA A 88 -2.78 6.14 -6.33
N THR A 89 -1.80 5.23 -6.35
CA THR A 89 -1.72 4.10 -7.28
C THR A 89 -1.67 2.82 -6.47
N VAL A 90 -2.72 2.00 -6.59
CA VAL A 90 -2.88 0.79 -5.79
C VAL A 90 -3.15 -0.40 -6.70
N ARG A 91 -2.37 -1.46 -6.53
CA ARG A 91 -2.53 -2.70 -7.28
C ARG A 91 -3.12 -3.77 -6.37
N LEU A 92 -4.24 -4.36 -6.79
CA LEU A 92 -4.94 -5.39 -6.04
C LEU A 92 -4.90 -6.72 -6.80
N ALA A 93 -4.63 -7.82 -6.10
CA ALA A 93 -4.85 -9.18 -6.61
C ALA A 93 -6.35 -9.42 -6.81
N SER A 94 -6.72 -9.71 -8.05
CA SER A 94 -8.12 -9.89 -8.44
C SER A 94 -8.39 -11.34 -8.84
N PRO A 95 -9.64 -11.81 -8.68
CA PRO A 95 -10.08 -13.03 -9.35
C PRO A 95 -9.88 -12.92 -10.87
N GLN A 96 -9.79 -14.06 -11.54
CA GLN A 96 -9.75 -14.10 -13.00
C GLN A 96 -11.11 -13.63 -13.56
N PRO A 97 -11.13 -12.76 -14.58
CA PRO A 97 -12.35 -12.47 -15.32
C PRO A 97 -13.01 -13.76 -15.79
N THR A 98 -14.34 -13.85 -15.75
CA THR A 98 -15.09 -15.07 -16.06
C THR A 98 -14.68 -15.70 -17.39
N GLY A 99 -14.43 -14.88 -18.43
CA GLY A 99 -13.98 -15.36 -19.74
C GLY A 99 -12.63 -16.11 -19.73
N LEU A 100 -11.76 -15.81 -18.74
CA LEU A 100 -10.49 -16.47 -18.50
C LEU A 100 -10.58 -17.58 -17.44
N ALA A 101 -11.69 -17.72 -16.74
CA ALA A 101 -11.88 -18.80 -15.76
C ALA A 101 -12.43 -20.10 -16.41
N VAL A 102 -13.12 -19.99 -17.55
CA VAL A 102 -13.97 -21.09 -18.08
C VAL A 102 -13.49 -21.74 -19.39
N SER A 103 -12.54 -21.13 -20.10
CA SER A 103 -12.21 -21.55 -21.47
C SER A 103 -11.08 -22.58 -21.51
N LYS A 104 -11.43 -23.83 -21.89
CA LYS A 104 -10.48 -24.95 -22.05
C LYS A 104 -9.58 -24.81 -23.28
N THR A 105 -9.87 -23.89 -24.19
CA THR A 105 -9.21 -23.78 -25.51
C THR A 105 -7.74 -23.38 -25.42
N TRP A 106 -7.31 -22.74 -24.32
CA TRP A 106 -5.93 -22.28 -24.09
C TRP A 106 -5.25 -22.96 -22.88
N TRP A 107 -5.91 -23.92 -22.23
CA TRP A 107 -5.43 -24.53 -20.98
C TRP A 107 -4.36 -25.62 -21.12
N ARG A 108 -3.87 -25.89 -22.35
CA ARG A 108 -2.79 -26.83 -22.73
C ARG A 108 -2.28 -27.70 -21.57
N ASP A 109 -2.81 -28.92 -21.43
CA ASP A 109 -2.48 -30.07 -20.56
C ASP A 109 -2.10 -29.85 -19.07
N ARG A 110 -1.50 -28.73 -18.66
CA ARG A 110 -1.02 -28.45 -17.30
C ARG A 110 -1.95 -27.56 -16.48
N GLY A 111 -2.91 -26.89 -17.12
CA GLY A 111 -3.81 -25.94 -16.47
C GLY A 111 -3.10 -24.65 -16.02
N TRP A 112 -3.80 -23.52 -16.06
CA TRP A 112 -3.26 -22.23 -15.61
C TRP A 112 -3.56 -21.99 -14.14
N ARG A 113 -2.55 -21.59 -13.36
CA ARG A 113 -2.70 -21.22 -11.95
C ARG A 113 -2.89 -19.72 -11.76
N GLY A 114 -3.62 -19.33 -10.72
CA GLY A 114 -3.81 -17.93 -10.33
C GLY A 114 -2.61 -17.36 -9.58
N TRP A 115 -2.85 -16.38 -8.71
CA TRP A 115 -1.86 -15.94 -7.74
C TRP A 115 -1.56 -17.06 -6.73
N PRO A 116 -0.28 -17.39 -6.47
CA PRO A 116 0.09 -18.19 -5.32
C PRO A 116 -0.26 -17.47 -4.02
N GLU A 117 -0.61 -18.24 -3.00
CA GLU A 117 -0.83 -17.75 -1.64
C GLU A 117 0.16 -18.40 -0.67
N LEU A 118 0.85 -17.58 0.12
CA LEU A 118 1.71 -18.03 1.22
C LEU A 118 1.20 -17.43 2.52
N PHE A 119 0.78 -18.29 3.47
CA PHE A 119 0.11 -17.85 4.71
C PHE A 119 -1.06 -16.88 4.47
N GLY A 120 -1.81 -17.13 3.38
CA GLY A 120 -2.94 -16.30 2.96
C GLY A 120 -2.58 -14.99 2.28
N GLN A 121 -1.29 -14.66 2.08
CA GLN A 121 -0.84 -13.49 1.34
C GLN A 121 -0.60 -13.84 -0.14
N PHE A 122 -1.03 -12.99 -1.06
CA PHE A 122 -0.72 -13.18 -2.48
C PHE A 122 0.75 -12.84 -2.75
N VAL A 123 1.48 -13.77 -3.36
CA VAL A 123 2.92 -13.63 -3.62
C VAL A 123 3.25 -13.86 -5.08
N GLU A 124 4.44 -13.41 -5.49
CA GLU A 124 4.96 -13.76 -6.81
C GLU A 124 5.31 -15.26 -6.85
N PRO A 125 5.03 -15.97 -7.97
CA PRO A 125 5.47 -17.34 -8.14
C PRO A 125 6.99 -17.44 -8.10
N THR A 126 7.51 -18.45 -7.41
CA THR A 126 8.95 -18.76 -7.43
C THR A 126 9.34 -19.35 -8.79
N ASP A 127 10.64 -19.38 -9.10
CA ASP A 127 11.15 -20.04 -10.32
C ASP A 127 10.70 -21.52 -10.40
N ARG A 128 10.60 -22.18 -9.24
CA ARG A 128 10.07 -23.55 -9.14
C ARG A 128 8.60 -23.62 -9.56
N ASP A 129 7.78 -22.67 -9.12
CA ASP A 129 6.36 -22.61 -9.48
C ASP A 129 6.19 -22.37 -10.98
N LEU A 130 6.96 -21.44 -11.54
CA LEU A 130 6.96 -21.10 -12.96
C LEU A 130 7.41 -22.29 -13.83
N ALA A 131 8.38 -23.07 -13.39
CA ALA A 131 8.82 -24.28 -14.08
C ALA A 131 7.76 -25.41 -14.05
N ALA A 132 6.98 -25.48 -12.96
CA ALA A 132 5.99 -26.53 -12.75
C ALA A 132 4.69 -26.29 -13.54
N SER A 133 4.19 -25.05 -13.61
CA SER A 133 2.90 -24.74 -14.23
C SER A 133 2.83 -23.30 -14.76
N PRO A 134 2.08 -23.06 -15.85
CA PRO A 134 1.82 -21.69 -16.30
C PRO A 134 0.91 -20.96 -15.31
N HIS A 135 1.11 -19.64 -15.17
CA HIS A 135 0.36 -18.78 -14.25
C HIS A 135 -0.32 -17.64 -15.01
N ILE A 136 -1.59 -17.38 -14.69
CA ILE A 136 -2.34 -16.20 -15.14
C ILE A 136 -2.80 -15.43 -13.90
N ARG A 137 -2.08 -14.33 -13.64
CA ARG A 137 -2.21 -13.49 -12.44
C ARG A 137 -2.94 -12.20 -12.79
N THR A 138 -4.21 -12.13 -12.41
CA THR A 138 -5.05 -10.97 -12.69
C THR A 138 -4.96 -9.97 -11.55
N SER A 139 -4.87 -8.69 -11.91
CA SER A 139 -4.83 -7.61 -10.93
C SER A 139 -5.63 -6.43 -11.41
N VAL A 140 -6.25 -5.71 -10.49
CA VAL A 140 -6.85 -4.40 -10.76
C VAL A 140 -5.85 -3.32 -10.35
N LEU A 141 -5.70 -2.31 -11.20
CA LEU A 141 -4.99 -1.08 -10.91
C LEU A 141 -6.01 0.01 -10.61
N ILE A 142 -5.84 0.70 -9.48
CA ILE A 142 -6.66 1.82 -9.06
C ILE A 142 -5.75 3.05 -9.01
N GLU A 143 -6.10 4.06 -9.79
CA GLU A 143 -5.41 5.35 -9.84
C GLU A 143 -6.43 6.44 -9.56
N ALA A 144 -6.26 7.16 -8.46
CA ALA A 144 -7.24 8.14 -8.01
C ALA A 144 -6.57 9.32 -7.29
N PRO A 145 -7.09 10.55 -7.44
CA PRO A 145 -6.67 11.66 -6.61
C PRO A 145 -7.08 11.43 -5.16
N LEU A 146 -6.21 11.80 -4.22
CA LEU A 146 -6.50 11.79 -2.80
C LEU A 146 -6.79 13.21 -2.30
N PRO A 147 -7.74 13.36 -1.36
CA PRO A 147 -7.94 14.63 -0.68
C PRO A 147 -6.71 14.97 0.17
N LEU A 148 -6.44 16.28 0.33
CA LEU A 148 -5.33 16.77 1.14
C LEU A 148 -5.73 16.95 2.63
N ASP A 149 -6.98 16.65 2.98
CA ASP A 149 -7.53 16.87 4.32
C ASP A 149 -6.81 16.07 5.40
N GLY A 150 -6.24 16.81 6.36
CA GLY A 150 -5.51 16.24 7.49
C GLY A 150 -4.06 15.87 7.21
N LEU A 151 -3.53 16.17 6.01
CA LEU A 151 -2.09 16.10 5.77
C LEU A 151 -1.38 17.21 6.58
N ALA A 152 -0.30 16.83 7.27
CA ALA A 152 0.49 17.72 8.09
C ALA A 152 1.88 17.91 7.48
N VAL A 153 2.35 19.16 7.43
CA VAL A 153 3.68 19.54 6.91
C VAL A 153 4.47 20.23 8.01
N PRO A 154 5.73 19.85 8.24
CA PRO A 154 6.63 20.60 9.10
C PRO A 154 7.07 21.89 8.42
N GLU A 155 7.07 23.00 9.15
CA GLU A 155 7.59 24.27 8.65
C GLU A 155 9.13 24.24 8.54
N ASN A 156 9.79 23.48 9.41
CA ASN A 156 11.25 23.38 9.48
C ASN A 156 11.68 22.05 10.17
N PRO A 157 12.98 21.69 10.17
CA PRO A 157 13.46 20.44 10.75
C PRO A 157 13.22 20.28 12.26
N TYR A 158 12.99 21.37 12.99
CA TYR A 158 12.73 21.36 14.43
C TYR A 158 11.23 21.28 14.76
N ASP A 159 10.37 21.29 13.74
CA ASP A 159 8.91 21.28 13.86
C ASP A 159 8.34 19.84 13.90
N SER A 160 8.82 19.05 14.86
CA SER A 160 8.32 17.69 15.17
C SER A 160 8.05 16.84 13.93
N VAL A 161 9.05 16.72 13.05
CA VAL A 161 8.90 16.11 11.72
C VAL A 161 8.31 14.70 11.78
N ALA A 162 8.73 13.89 12.75
CA ALA A 162 8.22 12.54 12.97
C ALA A 162 6.71 12.53 13.29
N ASP A 163 6.25 13.40 14.18
CA ASP A 163 4.82 13.49 14.55
C ASP A 163 3.96 13.89 13.35
N LYS A 164 4.43 14.86 12.56
CA LYS A 164 3.74 15.29 11.34
C LYS A 164 3.77 14.24 10.24
N ALA A 165 4.86 13.47 10.15
CA ALA A 165 4.94 12.31 9.27
C ALA A 165 3.88 11.27 9.65
N GLU A 166 3.73 10.95 10.94
CA GLU A 166 2.70 10.01 11.41
C GLU A 166 1.29 10.53 11.10
N LEU A 167 1.02 11.81 11.36
CA LEU A 167 -0.28 12.43 11.04
C LEU A 167 -0.61 12.36 9.55
N SER A 168 0.36 12.68 8.68
CA SER A 168 0.22 12.56 7.24
C SER A 168 -0.03 11.13 6.80
N VAL A 169 0.73 10.15 7.32
CA VAL A 169 0.51 8.73 7.01
C VAL A 169 -0.89 8.28 7.48
N ALA A 170 -1.34 8.69 8.65
CA ALA A 170 -2.66 8.37 9.16
C ALA A 170 -3.78 8.95 8.28
N ALA A 171 -3.62 10.19 7.80
CA ALA A 171 -4.56 10.79 6.85
C ALA A 171 -4.59 10.04 5.51
N LEU A 172 -3.43 9.63 4.97
CA LEU A 172 -3.35 8.82 3.75
C LEU A 172 -4.00 7.45 3.92
N VAL A 173 -3.74 6.76 5.03
CA VAL A 173 -4.36 5.47 5.34
C VAL A 173 -5.89 5.60 5.40
N ARG A 174 -6.41 6.68 5.98
CA ARG A 174 -7.86 6.95 5.99
C ARG A 174 -8.39 7.14 4.57
N SER A 175 -7.81 8.07 3.80
CA SER A 175 -8.26 8.36 2.43
C SER A 175 -8.19 7.14 1.51
N LEU A 176 -7.15 6.30 1.64
CA LEU A 176 -7.02 5.05 0.90
C LEU A 176 -8.05 4.01 1.33
N ASN A 177 -8.37 3.91 2.63
CA ASN A 177 -9.44 3.02 3.08
C ASN A 177 -10.79 3.43 2.52
N ASP A 178 -11.11 4.73 2.52
CA ASP A 178 -12.37 5.24 1.95
C ASP A 178 -12.49 4.88 0.46
N LEU A 179 -11.38 4.91 -0.28
CA LEU A 179 -11.32 4.49 -1.68
C LEU A 179 -11.42 2.96 -1.88
N LEU A 180 -10.69 2.18 -1.07
CA LEU A 180 -10.41 0.78 -1.36
C LEU A 180 -11.36 -0.20 -0.70
N VAL A 181 -11.94 0.14 0.47
CA VAL A 181 -12.85 -0.76 1.20
C VAL A 181 -14.01 -1.23 0.31
N PRO A 182 -14.75 -0.34 -0.40
CA PRO A 182 -15.84 -0.77 -1.27
C PRO A 182 -15.39 -1.72 -2.39
N VAL A 183 -14.19 -1.50 -2.94
CA VAL A 183 -13.66 -2.30 -4.04
C VAL A 183 -13.24 -3.69 -3.54
N VAL A 184 -12.56 -3.76 -2.39
CA VAL A 184 -12.15 -5.03 -1.78
C VAL A 184 -13.36 -5.84 -1.34
N ASP A 185 -14.35 -5.21 -0.69
CA ASP A 185 -15.58 -5.87 -0.27
C ASP A 185 -16.36 -6.46 -1.46
N ALA A 186 -16.42 -5.73 -2.58
CA ALA A 186 -17.04 -6.22 -3.80
C ALA A 186 -16.31 -7.42 -4.39
N MET A 187 -14.97 -7.43 -4.36
CA MET A 187 -14.16 -8.55 -4.84
C MET A 187 -14.30 -9.79 -3.96
N GLU A 188 -14.32 -9.63 -2.63
CA GLU A 188 -14.52 -10.77 -1.71
C GLU A 188 -15.94 -11.36 -1.88
N SER A 189 -16.96 -10.51 -1.97
CA SER A 189 -18.35 -10.94 -2.17
C SER A 189 -18.57 -11.67 -3.51
N ALA A 190 -17.83 -11.28 -4.55
CA ALA A 190 -17.90 -11.93 -5.85
C ALA A 190 -17.22 -13.31 -5.89
N VAL A 191 -16.25 -13.57 -5.00
CA VAL A 191 -15.63 -14.89 -4.86
C VAL A 191 -16.55 -15.86 -4.13
N GLU A 192 -17.38 -15.37 -3.21
CA GLU A 192 -18.30 -16.20 -2.41
C GLU A 192 -19.57 -16.63 -3.17
N ARG A 193 -19.88 -16.03 -4.32
CA ARG A 193 -21.03 -16.42 -5.16
C ARG A 193 -20.55 -17.22 -6.38
N PRO A 194 -20.71 -18.56 -6.38
CA PRO A 194 -20.39 -19.41 -7.52
C PRO A 194 -21.36 -19.23 -8.70
#